data_AF-A0A2S4V9H7-F1
#
_entry.id   AF-A0A2S4V9H7-F1
#
_cell.length_a   1.000
_cell.length_b   1.000
_cell.length_c   1.000
_cell.angle_alpha   90.00
_cell.angle_beta   90.00
_cell.angle_gamma   90.00
#
_symmetry.space_group_name_H-M   'P 1'
#
loop_
_entity.id
_entity.type
_entity.pdbx_description
1 polymer ?
#
loop_
_entity_poly.entity_id
_entity_poly.type
_entity_poly.pdbx_seq_one_letter_code
_entity_poly.pdbx_strand_id
1 'polypeptide(L)'
;MRKLKVSNFEDSLDHPENLIHEPPLTADIPLKKSHRAQASKAHQLSPALNHLASIFVEEFNILFYEKYGRARSFLPSKLFGFVEANYIAGEFDNIKGTKEIGDLIGGES
;
A
#
# COMPACT_ATOMS: atom_id res chain seq x y z
N MET A 1 -20.06 -30.21 11.82
CA MET A 1 -19.47 -30.13 10.46
C MET A 1 -20.57 -29.80 9.46
N ARG A 2 -20.42 -28.72 8.69
CA ARG A 2 -20.98 -28.62 7.33
C ARG A 2 -19.89 -28.00 6.47
N LYS A 3 -19.31 -28.80 5.59
CA LYS A 3 -18.27 -28.37 4.65
C LYS A 3 -18.97 -27.55 3.57
N LEU A 4 -18.69 -26.25 3.48
CA LEU A 4 -19.01 -25.47 2.29
C LEU A 4 -18.14 -26.01 1.16
N LYS A 5 -18.73 -26.91 0.36
CA LYS A 5 -18.14 -27.39 -0.88
C LYS A 5 -18.46 -26.32 -1.91
N VAL A 6 -17.59 -25.32 -2.04
CA VAL A 6 -17.68 -24.39 -3.16
C VAL A 6 -17.06 -25.15 -4.33
N SER A 7 -17.91 -25.71 -5.19
CA SER A 7 -17.45 -26.22 -6.48
C SER A 7 -17.06 -25.04 -7.37
N ASN A 8 -16.26 -25.35 -8.38
CA ASN A 8 -15.45 -24.43 -9.18
C ASN A 8 -16.23 -23.20 -9.72
N PHE A 9 -15.53 -22.12 -10.05
CA PHE A 9 -16.12 -20.86 -10.53
C PHE A 9 -17.10 -21.05 -11.70
N GLU A 10 -16.82 -22.00 -12.60
CA GLU A 10 -17.71 -22.41 -13.70
C GLU A 10 -19.10 -22.88 -13.24
N ASP A 11 -19.20 -23.69 -12.19
CA ASP A 11 -20.49 -24.21 -11.67
C ASP A 11 -21.42 -23.09 -11.18
N SER A 12 -20.84 -21.94 -10.80
CA SER A 12 -21.59 -20.79 -10.30
C SER A 12 -22.22 -19.96 -11.42
N LEU A 13 -21.80 -20.16 -12.68
CA LEU A 13 -22.36 -19.48 -13.84
C LEU A 13 -23.58 -20.22 -14.39
N ASP A 14 -23.59 -21.55 -14.31
CA ASP A 14 -24.67 -22.40 -14.82
C ASP A 14 -25.88 -22.50 -13.86
N HIS A 15 -25.66 -22.26 -12.56
CA HIS A 15 -26.69 -22.34 -11.52
C HIS A 15 -26.69 -21.09 -10.61
N PRO A 16 -27.12 -19.93 -11.13
CA PRO A 16 -27.06 -18.67 -10.40
C PRO A 16 -27.95 -18.67 -9.14
N GLU A 17 -28.97 -19.51 -9.07
CA GLU A 17 -29.80 -19.71 -7.87
C GLU A 17 -29.02 -20.21 -6.65
N ASN A 18 -27.87 -20.88 -6.84
CA ASN A 18 -27.00 -21.30 -5.73
C ASN A 18 -26.22 -20.13 -5.11
N LEU A 19 -26.14 -18.99 -5.81
CA LEU A 19 -25.58 -17.74 -5.29
C LEU A 19 -26.58 -16.96 -4.43
N ILE A 20 -27.87 -17.28 -4.54
CA ILE A 20 -28.97 -16.59 -3.85
C ILE A 20 -29.34 -17.40 -2.60
N HIS A 21 -28.37 -17.58 -1.72
CA HIS A 21 -28.69 -17.72 -0.31
C HIS A 21 -28.45 -16.36 0.33
N GLU A 22 -29.48 -15.50 0.30
CA GLU A 22 -29.51 -14.32 1.14
C GLU A 22 -29.16 -14.75 2.58
N PRO A 23 -28.05 -14.28 3.15
CA PRO A 23 -27.83 -14.49 4.56
C PRO A 23 -28.91 -13.69 5.30
N PRO A 24 -29.39 -14.15 6.46
CA PRO A 24 -30.20 -13.30 7.31
C PRO A 24 -29.43 -11.98 7.52
N LEU A 25 -30.12 -10.85 7.33
CA LEU A 25 -29.69 -9.53 7.77
C LEU A 25 -29.57 -9.54 9.31
N THR A 26 -28.52 -10.17 9.81
CA THR A 26 -28.09 -10.09 11.19
C THR A 26 -26.65 -9.66 11.17
N ALA A 27 -26.44 -8.54 11.86
CA ALA A 27 -25.18 -7.87 12.08
C ALA A 27 -24.06 -8.85 12.46
N ASP A 28 -22.83 -8.41 12.19
CA ASP A 28 -21.55 -9.00 12.61
C ASP A 28 -20.95 -10.08 11.70
N ILE A 29 -20.72 -9.72 10.42
CA ILE A 29 -19.59 -10.31 9.70
C ILE A 29 -18.33 -9.62 10.25
N PRO A 30 -17.35 -10.33 10.84
CA PRO A 30 -16.07 -9.69 11.13
C PRO A 30 -15.42 -9.35 9.80
N LEU A 31 -15.38 -8.06 9.45
CA LEU A 31 -14.48 -7.56 8.41
C LEU A 31 -13.12 -8.17 8.71
N LYS A 32 -12.59 -9.00 7.80
CA LYS A 32 -11.19 -9.42 7.85
C LYS A 32 -10.40 -8.14 8.01
N LYS A 33 -9.86 -7.92 9.21
CA LYS A 33 -8.97 -6.81 9.47
C LYS A 33 -7.83 -6.99 8.49
N SER A 34 -7.72 -6.07 7.53
CA SER A 34 -6.45 -5.82 6.86
C SER A 34 -5.43 -5.76 7.99
N HIS A 35 -4.44 -6.63 7.95
CA HIS A 35 -3.27 -6.48 8.80
C HIS A 35 -2.64 -5.16 8.37
N ARG A 36 -3.08 -4.06 8.99
CA ARG A 36 -2.31 -2.84 9.03
C ARG A 36 -0.98 -3.31 9.58
N ALA A 37 0.06 -3.26 8.75
CA ALA A 37 1.42 -3.46 9.20
C ALA A 37 1.55 -2.72 10.52
N GLN A 38 1.96 -3.44 11.57
CA GLN A 38 2.13 -2.82 12.88
C GLN A 38 3.01 -1.60 12.62
N ALA A 39 2.47 -0.41 12.88
CA ALA A 39 3.27 0.79 12.88
C ALA A 39 4.28 0.57 14.00
N SER A 40 5.46 0.04 13.64
CA SER A 40 6.65 0.09 14.48
C SER A 40 6.69 1.53 14.98
N LYS A 41 6.66 1.70 16.32
CA LYS A 41 6.64 2.99 17.02
C LYS A 41 7.19 4.05 16.09
N ALA A 42 6.32 4.89 15.52
CA ALA A 42 6.75 5.86 14.52
C ALA A 42 7.89 6.65 15.16
N HIS A 43 9.12 6.35 14.71
CA HIS A 43 10.29 7.01 15.25
C HIS A 43 10.08 8.45 14.85
N GLN A 44 9.81 9.32 15.83
CA GLN A 44 9.56 10.72 15.53
C GLN A 44 10.86 11.23 14.95
N LEU A 45 10.86 11.42 13.63
CA LEU A 45 12.00 11.97 12.91
C LEU A 45 12.31 13.34 13.49
N SER A 46 13.60 13.68 13.53
CA SER A 46 14.00 15.03 13.89
C SER A 46 13.37 16.04 12.92
N PRO A 47 13.19 17.32 13.30
CA PRO A 47 12.67 18.34 12.39
C PRO A 47 13.45 18.42 11.07
N ALA A 48 14.77 18.23 11.12
CA ALA A 48 15.62 18.18 9.93
C ALA A 48 15.29 16.99 9.01
N LEU A 49 15.08 15.80 9.58
CA LEU A 49 14.74 14.61 8.80
C LEU A 49 13.30 14.67 8.24
N ASN A 50 12.35 15.27 8.97
CA ASN A 50 11.01 15.56 8.43
C ASN A 50 11.08 16.54 7.24
N HIS A 51 11.94 17.56 7.34
CA HIS A 51 12.17 18.48 6.24
C HIS A 51 12.78 17.76 5.03
N LEU A 52 13.77 16.89 5.26
CA LEU A 52 14.37 16.06 4.21
C LEU A 52 13.33 15.16 3.52
N ALA A 53 12.48 14.47 4.29
CA ALA A 53 11.39 13.67 3.73
C ALA A 53 10.43 14.51 2.88
N SER A 54 10.16 15.76 3.29
CA SER A 54 9.32 16.68 2.52
C SER A 54 9.96 17.06 1.19
N ILE A 55 11.27 17.33 1.19
CA ILE A 55 12.06 17.60 -0.04
C ILE A 55 11.99 16.40 -0.98
N PHE A 56 12.15 15.16 -0.49
CA PHE A 56 12.07 13.97 -1.33
C PHE A 56 10.72 13.82 -2.04
N VAL A 57 9.61 14.09 -1.35
CA VAL A 57 8.27 14.03 -1.95
C VAL A 57 8.09 15.13 -2.98
N GLU A 58 8.57 16.34 -2.71
CA GLU A 58 8.52 17.47 -3.66
C GLU A 58 9.31 17.18 -4.94
N GLU A 59 10.57 16.76 -4.80
CA GLU A 59 11.45 16.40 -5.92
C GLU A 59 10.87 15.24 -6.74
N PHE A 60 10.32 14.21 -6.08
CA PHE A 60 9.67 13.12 -6.80
C PHE A 60 8.45 13.60 -7.59
N ASN A 61 7.64 14.48 -7.02
CA ASN A 61 6.48 15.05 -7.72
C ASN A 61 6.92 15.86 -8.95
N ILE A 62 7.96 16.69 -8.81
CA ILE A 62 8.55 17.45 -9.94
C ILE A 62 9.00 16.49 -11.03
N LEU A 63 9.86 15.51 -10.70
CA LEU A 63 10.37 14.51 -11.63
C LEU A 63 9.24 13.73 -12.30
N PHE A 64 8.20 13.35 -11.55
CA PHE A 64 7.06 12.63 -12.08
C PHE A 64 6.30 13.47 -13.12
N TYR A 65 6.03 14.74 -12.83
CA TYR A 65 5.32 15.62 -13.75
C TYR A 65 6.17 16.02 -14.96
N GLU A 66 7.48 16.17 -14.81
CA GLU A 66 8.38 16.40 -15.94
C GLU A 66 8.41 15.19 -16.88
N LYS A 67 8.50 13.97 -16.32
CA LYS A 67 8.61 12.74 -17.11
C LYS A 67 7.28 12.32 -17.74
N TYR A 68 6.17 12.50 -17.03
CA TYR A 68 4.89 11.93 -17.40
C TYR A 68 3.80 12.97 -17.68
N GLY A 69 3.98 14.25 -17.37
CA GLY A 69 2.95 15.28 -17.55
C GLY A 69 1.77 15.14 -16.58
N ARG A 70 0.77 16.02 -16.73
CA ARG A 70 -0.32 16.20 -15.74
C ARG A 70 -1.49 15.21 -15.86
N ALA A 71 -1.78 14.68 -17.05
CA ALA A 71 -2.95 13.83 -17.28
C ALA A 71 -2.61 12.35 -17.02
N ARG A 72 -2.76 11.89 -15.77
CA ARG A 72 -2.50 10.50 -15.37
C ARG A 72 -3.64 9.91 -14.56
N SER A 73 -3.83 8.61 -14.69
CA SER A 73 -4.86 7.83 -13.97
C SER A 73 -4.54 7.65 -12.47
N PHE A 74 -3.32 7.99 -12.05
CA PHE A 74 -2.88 7.90 -10.67
C PHE A 74 -1.99 9.08 -10.28
N LEU A 75 -1.98 9.38 -8.98
CA LEU A 75 -1.17 10.44 -8.38
C LEU A 75 0.24 9.91 -8.07
N PRO A 76 1.28 10.75 -8.18
CA PRO A 76 2.66 10.37 -7.80
C PRO A 76 2.75 9.86 -6.36
N SER A 77 1.96 10.42 -5.45
CA SER A 77 1.88 9.99 -4.04
C SER A 77 1.44 8.53 -3.84
N LYS A 78 0.85 7.87 -4.85
CA LYS A 78 0.56 6.43 -4.80
C LYS A 78 1.79 5.56 -5.07
N LEU A 79 2.83 6.12 -5.71
CA LEU A 79 4.10 5.44 -5.98
C LEU A 79 5.14 5.80 -4.93
N PHE A 80 5.18 7.06 -4.52
CA PHE A 80 6.14 7.56 -3.55
C PHE A 80 5.55 8.76 -2.81
N GLY A 81 5.36 8.61 -1.51
CA GLY A 81 4.83 9.65 -0.63
C GLY A 81 5.59 9.75 0.68
N PHE A 82 4.97 10.36 1.69
CA PHE A 82 5.61 10.56 2.99
C PHE A 82 5.97 9.27 3.72
N VAL A 83 5.29 8.15 3.42
CA VAL A 83 5.62 6.88 4.06
C VAL A 83 7.00 6.42 3.61
N GLU A 84 7.22 6.32 2.30
CA GLU A 84 8.50 5.93 1.70
C GLU A 84 9.59 6.96 2.02
N ALA A 85 9.28 8.26 1.90
CA ALA A 85 10.23 9.32 2.19
C ALA A 85 10.69 9.34 3.65
N ASN A 86 9.80 9.03 4.61
CA ASN A 86 10.17 8.96 6.03
C ASN A 86 11.08 7.77 6.33
N TYR A 87 10.89 6.62 5.66
CA TYR A 87 11.81 5.49 5.82
C TYR A 87 13.20 5.83 5.31
N ILE A 88 13.30 6.44 4.13
CA ILE A 88 14.58 6.87 3.57
C ILE A 88 15.23 7.93 4.45
N ALA A 89 14.48 8.94 4.91
CA ALA A 89 15.01 9.98 5.77
C ALA A 89 15.47 9.44 7.14
N GLY A 90 14.74 8.48 7.71
CA GLY A 90 15.12 7.85 8.98
C GLY A 90 16.43 7.08 8.93
N GLU A 91 16.74 6.48 7.78
CA GLU A 91 17.95 5.70 7.55
C GLU A 91 19.00 6.45 6.72
N PHE A 92 18.86 7.78 6.57
CA PHE A 92 19.67 8.59 5.66
C PHE A 92 21.18 8.39 5.86
N ASP A 93 21.64 8.39 7.11
CA ASP A 93 23.06 8.20 7.45
C ASP A 93 23.58 6.78 7.15
N ASN A 94 22.68 5.80 7.04
CA ASN A 94 23.00 4.39 6.81
C ASN A 94 22.93 4.00 5.32
N ILE A 95 22.35 4.83 4.47
CA ILE A 95 22.22 4.59 3.02
C ILE A 95 23.58 4.83 2.35
N LYS A 96 24.10 3.78 1.70
CA LYS A 96 25.38 3.82 0.97
C LYS A 96 25.22 3.81 -0.54
N GLY A 97 24.02 3.50 -1.03
CA GLY A 97 23.74 3.34 -2.45
C GLY A 97 22.25 3.20 -2.73
N THR A 98 21.94 3.04 -4.02
CA THR A 98 20.56 2.95 -4.50
C THR A 98 19.90 1.61 -4.18
N LYS A 99 20.69 0.56 -3.95
CA LYS A 99 20.17 -0.76 -3.56
C LYS A 99 19.50 -0.68 -2.19
N GLU A 100 20.16 -0.06 -1.23
CA GLU A 100 19.64 0.12 0.13
C GLU A 100 18.33 0.93 0.14
N ILE A 101 18.22 1.92 -0.75
CA ILE A 101 16.98 2.68 -0.94
C ILE A 101 15.85 1.75 -1.42
N GLY A 102 16.12 0.92 -2.42
CA GLY A 102 15.17 -0.08 -2.92
C GLY A 102 14.70 -1.03 -1.82
N ASP A 103 15.65 -1.61 -1.08
CA ASP A 103 15.35 -2.52 0.05
C ASP A 103 14.46 -1.84 1.12
N LEU A 104 14.69 -0.55 1.40
CA LEU A 104 13.92 0.23 2.39
C LEU A 104 12.46 0.48 1.99
N ILE A 105 12.20 0.73 0.70
CA ILE A 105 10.85 1.05 0.20
C ILE A 105 10.12 -0.16 -0.38
N GLY A 106 10.69 -1.36 -0.28
CA GLY A 106 10.11 -2.58 -0.80
C GLY A 106 10.20 -2.72 -2.32
N GLY A 107 11.24 -2.14 -2.92
CA GLY A 107 11.57 -2.36 -4.32
C GLY A 107 12.00 -3.80 -4.58
N GLU A 108 11.47 -4.40 -5.65
CA GLU A 108 11.88 -5.72 -6.10
C GLU A 108 13.32 -5.66 -6.63
N SER A 109 14.16 -6.65 -6.26
CA SER A 109 15.57 -6.78 -6.67
C SER A 109 15.74 -7.64 -7.90
#